data_AF-A0A1V2PNF3-F1
#
_entry.id   AF-A0A1V2PNF3-F1
#
_cell.length_a   1.000
_cell.length_b   1.000
_cell.length_c   1.000
_cell.angle_alpha   90.00
_cell.angle_beta   90.00
_cell.angle_gamma   90.00
#
_symmetry.space_group_name_H-M   'P 1'
#
loop_
_entity.id
_entity.type
_entity.pdbx_description
1 polymer ?
#
loop_
_entity_poly.entity_id
_entity_poly.type
_entity_poly.pdbx_seq_one_letter_code
_entity_poly.pdbx_strand_id
1 'polypeptide(L)'
;MGGSDSIVSPGSATYREFVRLYAVASRIAPTPVDRWSGVLRALHTPPGEPERWGAFDPRSGDISLSAELVLPHLTGPAPGVAGPAQGQALATVLHEATHARMETDAPHEPNAVRTNESLGLIEAFAEYRAVQQFETFAVAAGYPDVYLTTPQYPGWYAAMDDLVRQVSGPVKSRAAFLDEAIRGPGAMHFDQLADSVVKNRLTHDVPAGEKDQRAARAALIPAMAHRLWPSLRARPAESGLMVANEIRQHLDAQVDKIRHYYRGSPGQPYPAEAPNPTAIQLSPDNGLAMSDPKGRTEPAAGVDLRFLSGQAPASGATARRPSLGQGARGSGGPVRRDPHRGTDRDRS
;
A
#
# COMPACT_ATOMS: atom_id res chain seq x y z
N MET A 1 -2.43 -32.02 7.58
CA MET A 1 -1.20 -31.92 6.78
C MET A 1 -1.26 -30.60 6.03
N GLY A 2 -0.45 -29.61 6.41
CA GLY A 2 -0.41 -28.34 5.70
C GLY A 2 0.22 -28.56 4.33
N GLY A 3 -0.50 -28.23 3.25
CA GLY A 3 0.03 -28.30 1.91
C GLY A 3 1.21 -27.33 1.82
N SER A 4 2.42 -27.85 1.72
CA SER A 4 3.61 -27.03 1.49
C SER A 4 3.57 -26.48 0.07
N ASP A 5 3.83 -25.19 -0.10
CA ASP A 5 3.99 -24.58 -1.42
C ASP A 5 4.98 -25.40 -2.26
N SER A 6 4.56 -25.77 -3.46
CA SER A 6 5.36 -26.59 -4.38
C SER A 6 5.87 -25.77 -5.54
N ILE A 7 7.08 -26.05 -6.03
CA ILE A 7 7.62 -25.36 -7.20
C ILE A 7 6.87 -25.84 -8.44
N VAL A 8 6.33 -24.91 -9.23
CA VAL A 8 5.73 -25.22 -10.53
C VAL A 8 6.87 -25.53 -11.50
N SER A 9 6.86 -26.74 -12.07
CA SER A 9 7.94 -27.20 -12.96
C SER A 9 8.14 -26.24 -14.15
N PRO A 10 9.37 -25.78 -14.43
CA PRO A 10 9.67 -24.94 -15.59
C PRO A 10 9.28 -25.55 -16.94
N GLY A 11 9.25 -26.89 -17.01
CA GLY A 11 8.82 -27.64 -18.19
C GLY A 11 7.30 -27.76 -18.36
N SER A 12 6.50 -27.26 -17.41
CA SER A 12 5.03 -27.33 -17.49
C SER A 12 4.46 -26.26 -18.44
N ALA A 13 3.27 -26.51 -18.98
CA ALA A 13 2.55 -25.52 -19.79
C ALA A 13 2.19 -24.28 -18.95
N THR A 14 1.74 -24.50 -17.71
CA THR A 14 1.38 -23.43 -16.76
C THR A 14 2.55 -22.48 -16.48
N TYR A 15 3.76 -23.01 -16.22
CA TYR A 15 4.93 -22.15 -15.98
C TYR A 15 5.29 -21.33 -17.23
N ARG A 16 5.33 -21.95 -18.40
CA ARG A 16 5.62 -21.24 -19.67
C ARG A 16 4.60 -20.14 -19.94
N GLU A 17 3.34 -20.41 -19.65
CA GLU A 17 2.28 -19.41 -19.82
C GLU A 17 2.41 -18.26 -18.82
N PHE A 18 2.72 -18.56 -17.55
CA PHE A 18 3.04 -17.52 -16.58
C PHE A 18 4.21 -16.64 -17.04
N VAL A 19 5.33 -17.23 -17.49
CA VAL A 19 6.49 -16.48 -18.03
C VAL A 19 6.08 -15.57 -19.18
N ARG A 20 5.26 -16.08 -20.10
CA ARG A 20 4.76 -15.32 -21.25
C ARG A 20 3.91 -14.12 -20.80
N LEU A 21 2.98 -14.35 -19.88
CA LEU A 21 2.11 -13.32 -19.30
C LEU A 21 2.92 -12.26 -18.52
N TYR A 22 3.89 -12.69 -17.71
CA TYR A 22 4.80 -11.80 -16.99
C TYR A 22 5.58 -10.90 -17.96
N ALA A 23 6.07 -11.46 -19.07
CA ALA A 23 6.74 -10.69 -20.12
C ALA A 23 5.79 -9.69 -20.82
N VAL A 24 4.51 -10.02 -21.01
CA VAL A 24 3.49 -9.09 -21.52
C VAL A 24 3.27 -7.94 -20.53
N ALA A 25 3.05 -8.26 -19.25
CA ALA A 25 2.88 -7.26 -18.18
C ALA A 25 4.08 -6.31 -18.11
N SER A 26 5.28 -6.85 -18.37
CA SER A 26 6.54 -6.09 -18.38
C SER A 26 6.64 -5.08 -19.51
N ARG A 27 6.10 -5.40 -20.69
CA ARG A 27 6.07 -4.51 -21.86
C ARG A 27 5.03 -3.40 -21.74
N ILE A 28 3.90 -3.66 -21.07
CA ILE A 28 2.82 -2.69 -20.93
C ILE A 28 3.22 -1.54 -19.98
N ALA A 29 3.95 -1.85 -18.92
CA ALA A 29 4.45 -0.82 -18.01
C ALA A 29 5.95 -1.02 -17.77
N PRO A 30 6.83 -0.56 -18.67
CA PRO A 30 8.26 -0.79 -18.55
C PRO A 30 8.85 -0.09 -17.32
N THR A 31 9.62 -0.84 -16.55
CA THR A 31 10.44 -0.38 -15.42
C THR A 31 11.85 -0.98 -15.57
N PRO A 32 12.89 -0.32 -15.04
CA PRO A 32 14.24 -0.87 -15.00
C PRO A 32 14.42 -1.95 -13.92
N VAL A 33 13.40 -2.16 -13.08
CA VAL A 33 13.42 -3.05 -11.93
C VAL A 33 12.73 -4.35 -12.32
N ASP A 34 13.43 -5.47 -12.13
CA ASP A 34 12.84 -6.80 -12.17
C ASP A 34 13.47 -7.61 -11.03
N ARG A 35 12.64 -7.96 -10.06
CA ARG A 35 13.02 -8.72 -8.86
C ARG A 35 12.49 -10.13 -8.89
N TRP A 36 11.87 -10.58 -9.99
CA TRP A 36 11.41 -11.95 -10.06
C TRP A 36 12.60 -12.90 -10.21
N SER A 37 12.69 -13.89 -9.32
CA SER A 37 13.77 -14.89 -9.30
C SER A 37 13.70 -15.90 -10.45
N GLY A 38 12.60 -15.90 -11.22
CA GLY A 38 12.26 -16.96 -12.16
C GLY A 38 11.58 -18.15 -11.50
N VAL A 39 11.42 -18.18 -10.18
CA VAL A 39 10.71 -19.27 -9.48
C VAL A 39 9.23 -18.92 -9.37
N LEU A 40 8.39 -19.86 -9.80
CA LEU A 40 6.94 -19.83 -9.61
C LEU A 40 6.54 -20.95 -8.65
N ARG A 41 5.76 -20.62 -7.62
CA ARG A 41 5.24 -21.57 -6.64
C ARG A 41 3.73 -21.71 -6.75
N ALA A 42 3.25 -22.93 -6.52
CA ALA A 42 1.86 -23.24 -6.31
C ALA A 42 1.54 -23.03 -4.82
N LEU A 43 0.73 -22.00 -4.55
CA LEU A 43 0.25 -21.65 -3.22
C LEU A 43 -1.02 -22.43 -2.92
N HIS A 44 -1.03 -23.16 -1.82
CA HIS A 44 -2.22 -23.87 -1.34
C HIS A 44 -2.82 -23.11 -0.15
N THR A 45 -4.11 -22.78 -0.22
CA THR A 45 -4.78 -22.12 0.91
C THR A 45 -5.13 -23.15 1.98
N PRO A 46 -4.63 -23.02 3.24
CA PRO A 46 -5.01 -23.93 4.31
C PRO A 46 -6.52 -23.88 4.62
N PRO A 47 -7.13 -25.00 5.04
CA PRO A 47 -8.53 -25.00 5.45
C PRO A 47 -8.81 -23.98 6.56
N GLY A 48 -9.80 -23.11 6.35
CA GLY A 48 -10.21 -22.08 7.32
C GLY A 48 -9.44 -20.76 7.24
N GLU A 49 -8.47 -20.63 6.33
CA GLU A 49 -7.84 -19.35 6.03
C GLU A 49 -8.55 -18.62 4.87
N PRO A 50 -8.47 -17.27 4.82
CA PRO A 50 -8.91 -16.52 3.65
C PRO A 50 -8.16 -17.00 2.40
N GLU A 51 -8.90 -17.11 1.30
CA GLU A 51 -8.34 -17.44 -0.01
C GLU A 51 -7.21 -16.49 -0.39
N ARG A 52 -6.11 -17.06 -0.88
CA ARG A 52 -4.94 -16.31 -1.35
C ARG A 52 -4.78 -16.52 -2.85
N TRP A 53 -4.91 -15.43 -3.60
CA TRP A 53 -4.78 -15.44 -5.07
C TRP A 53 -3.32 -15.54 -5.51
N GLY A 54 -2.47 -14.71 -4.90
CA GLY A 54 -1.05 -14.65 -5.19
C GLY A 54 -0.27 -14.04 -4.03
N ALA A 55 1.05 -14.12 -4.14
CA ALA A 55 1.99 -13.42 -3.29
C ALA A 55 3.34 -13.26 -4.01
N PHE A 56 4.03 -12.18 -3.69
CA PHE A 56 5.43 -11.97 -4.07
C PHE A 56 6.29 -11.90 -2.79
N ASP A 57 7.35 -12.70 -2.73
CA ASP A 57 8.33 -12.64 -1.64
C ASP A 57 9.47 -11.66 -2.01
N PRO A 58 9.55 -10.47 -1.39
CA PRO A 58 10.57 -9.48 -1.72
C PRO A 58 12.00 -9.90 -1.36
N ARG A 59 12.20 -10.95 -0.56
CA ARG A 59 13.52 -11.43 -0.15
C ARG A 59 14.09 -12.42 -1.15
N SER A 60 13.29 -13.40 -1.56
CA SER A 60 13.71 -14.42 -2.53
C SER A 60 13.48 -13.98 -3.98
N GLY A 61 12.52 -13.09 -4.22
CA GLY A 61 12.03 -12.75 -5.54
C GLY A 61 11.02 -13.76 -6.10
N ASP A 62 10.59 -14.74 -5.30
CA ASP A 62 9.66 -15.78 -5.76
C ASP A 62 8.25 -15.20 -5.92
N ILE A 63 7.54 -15.66 -6.96
CA ILE A 63 6.10 -15.42 -7.12
C ILE A 63 5.36 -16.72 -6.79
N SER A 64 4.33 -16.62 -5.97
CA SER A 64 3.43 -17.71 -5.62
C SER A 64 2.03 -17.40 -6.17
N LEU A 65 1.37 -18.35 -6.81
CA LEU A 65 0.00 -18.22 -7.30
C LEU A 65 -0.86 -19.37 -6.79
N SER A 66 -2.13 -19.10 -6.52
CA SER A 66 -3.07 -20.12 -6.04
C SER A 66 -3.12 -21.32 -6.98
N ALA A 67 -2.87 -22.51 -6.42
CA ALA A 67 -3.02 -23.76 -7.13
C ALA A 67 -4.48 -24.04 -7.52
N GLU A 68 -5.43 -23.48 -6.79
CA GLU A 68 -6.85 -23.69 -6.96
C GLU A 68 -7.52 -22.59 -7.82
N LEU A 69 -7.17 -21.32 -7.58
CA LEU A 69 -7.88 -20.16 -8.14
C LEU A 69 -7.21 -19.54 -9.35
N VAL A 70 -5.90 -19.75 -9.55
CA VAL A 70 -5.12 -19.03 -10.57
C VAL A 70 -4.47 -19.99 -11.56
N LEU A 71 -3.62 -20.90 -11.09
CA LEU A 71 -2.84 -21.78 -11.97
C LEU A 71 -3.68 -22.59 -12.98
N PRO A 72 -4.87 -23.14 -12.61
CA PRO A 72 -5.72 -23.87 -13.56
C PRO A 72 -6.29 -23.02 -14.69
N HIS A 73 -6.29 -21.70 -14.54
CA HIS A 73 -6.94 -20.77 -15.45
C HIS A 73 -5.98 -19.96 -16.32
N LEU A 74 -4.65 -20.12 -16.16
CA LEU A 74 -3.67 -19.36 -16.95
C LEU A 74 -3.65 -19.75 -18.44
N THR A 75 -3.83 -21.03 -18.77
CA THR A 75 -3.65 -21.55 -20.14
C THR A 75 -4.90 -21.45 -21.02
N GLY A 76 -5.86 -20.59 -20.68
CA GLY A 76 -7.17 -20.56 -21.34
C GLY A 76 -8.17 -21.50 -20.67
N PRO A 77 -9.48 -21.27 -20.88
CA PRO A 77 -10.49 -22.12 -20.29
C PRO A 77 -10.49 -23.47 -21.00
N ALA A 78 -10.76 -24.54 -20.26
CA ALA A 78 -11.28 -25.75 -20.88
C ALA A 78 -12.58 -25.38 -21.64
N PRO A 79 -12.90 -26.04 -22.77
CA PRO A 79 -14.13 -25.76 -23.51
C PRO A 79 -15.34 -25.71 -22.56
N GLY A 80 -16.03 -24.55 -22.49
CA GLY A 80 -17.21 -24.35 -21.64
C GLY A 80 -16.97 -23.78 -20.24
N VAL A 81 -15.73 -23.47 -19.84
CA VAL A 81 -15.42 -22.85 -18.54
C VAL A 81 -15.33 -21.33 -18.65
N ALA A 82 -16.01 -20.63 -17.74
CA ALA A 82 -16.37 -19.22 -17.83
C ALA A 82 -15.18 -18.25 -17.83
N GLY A 83 -15.25 -17.23 -18.70
CA GLY A 83 -14.28 -16.12 -18.80
C GLY A 83 -13.93 -15.38 -17.50
N PRO A 84 -14.83 -15.22 -16.50
CA PRO A 84 -14.51 -14.48 -15.28
C PRO A 84 -13.38 -15.08 -14.43
N ALA A 85 -13.29 -16.42 -14.32
CA ALA A 85 -12.24 -17.06 -13.52
C ALA A 85 -10.86 -16.86 -14.17
N GLN A 86 -10.79 -16.95 -15.50
CA GLN A 86 -9.59 -16.60 -16.25
C GLN A 86 -9.27 -15.11 -16.11
N GLY A 87 -10.28 -14.24 -16.14
CA GLY A 87 -10.09 -12.80 -15.91
C GLY A 87 -9.41 -12.52 -14.58
N GLN A 88 -9.86 -13.17 -13.51
CA GLN A 88 -9.20 -13.06 -12.21
C GLN A 88 -7.78 -13.61 -12.22
N ALA A 89 -7.55 -14.79 -12.80
CA ALA A 89 -6.22 -15.38 -12.86
C ALA A 89 -5.22 -14.47 -13.61
N LEU A 90 -5.62 -13.90 -14.75
CA LEU A 90 -4.82 -12.93 -15.51
C LEU A 90 -4.58 -11.64 -14.71
N ALA A 91 -5.59 -11.13 -14.02
CA ALA A 91 -5.45 -9.96 -13.15
C ALA A 91 -4.47 -10.22 -12.00
N THR A 92 -4.45 -11.43 -11.41
CA THR A 92 -3.47 -11.79 -10.39
C THR A 92 -2.06 -11.80 -10.96
N VAL A 93 -1.84 -12.32 -12.17
CA VAL A 93 -0.50 -12.27 -12.80
C VAL A 93 -0.03 -10.83 -12.97
N LEU A 94 -0.93 -9.93 -13.40
CA LEU A 94 -0.60 -8.50 -13.52
C LEU A 94 -0.34 -7.83 -12.15
N HIS A 95 -1.10 -8.21 -11.12
CA HIS A 95 -0.90 -7.76 -9.74
C HIS A 95 0.49 -8.15 -9.24
N GLU A 96 0.85 -9.44 -9.26
CA GLU A 96 2.14 -9.92 -8.77
C GLU A 96 3.32 -9.44 -9.63
N ALA A 97 3.13 -9.29 -10.94
CA ALA A 97 4.13 -8.68 -11.82
C ALA A 97 4.35 -7.19 -11.48
N THR A 98 3.38 -6.50 -10.87
CA THR A 98 3.59 -5.15 -10.34
C THR A 98 4.57 -5.17 -9.18
N HIS A 99 4.34 -6.03 -8.19
CA HIS A 99 5.22 -6.16 -7.04
C HIS A 99 6.65 -6.50 -7.44
N ALA A 100 6.81 -7.52 -8.28
CA ALA A 100 8.13 -7.95 -8.74
C ALA A 100 8.90 -6.86 -9.51
N ARG A 101 8.21 -5.90 -10.13
CA ARG A 101 8.81 -4.87 -11.00
C ARG A 101 8.86 -3.48 -10.40
N MET A 102 8.64 -3.39 -9.11
CA MET A 102 8.64 -2.16 -8.33
C MET A 102 9.72 -2.28 -7.25
N GLU A 103 10.53 -1.25 -7.04
CA GLU A 103 11.38 -1.18 -5.85
C GLU A 103 10.49 -1.11 -4.60
N THR A 104 10.91 -1.68 -3.47
CA THR A 104 10.07 -1.63 -2.25
C THR A 104 10.39 -0.42 -1.39
N ASP A 105 11.64 0.01 -1.35
CA ASP A 105 12.12 1.00 -0.38
C ASP A 105 12.93 2.12 -1.05
N ALA A 106 13.04 3.24 -0.33
CA ALA A 106 13.80 4.42 -0.68
C ALA A 106 14.54 4.96 0.56
N PRO A 107 15.64 4.31 1.01
CA PRO A 107 16.33 4.62 2.28
C PRO A 107 16.74 6.09 2.43
N HIS A 108 17.10 6.72 1.32
CA HIS A 108 17.63 8.08 1.28
C HIS A 108 16.57 9.15 1.00
N GLU A 109 15.32 8.76 0.79
CA GLU A 109 14.24 9.71 0.53
C GLU A 109 13.58 10.17 1.83
N PRO A 110 13.55 11.49 2.14
CA PRO A 110 12.95 12.01 3.37
C PRO A 110 11.46 11.68 3.53
N ASN A 111 10.74 11.55 2.42
CA ASN A 111 9.30 11.31 2.42
C ASN A 111 8.92 9.82 2.27
N ALA A 112 9.91 8.91 2.32
CA ALA A 112 9.64 7.47 2.29
C ALA A 112 8.87 7.02 3.53
N VAL A 113 7.75 6.33 3.34
CA VAL A 113 6.89 5.83 4.42
C VAL A 113 7.11 4.33 4.58
N ARG A 114 7.70 3.93 5.72
CA ARG A 114 7.96 2.52 6.09
C ARG A 114 7.02 2.05 7.20
N THR A 115 5.71 2.13 6.94
CA THR A 115 4.67 1.72 7.89
C THR A 115 3.76 0.66 7.28
N ASN A 116 2.90 0.04 8.09
CA ASN A 116 1.93 -0.91 7.59
C ASN A 116 0.94 -0.27 6.61
N GLU A 117 0.60 1.01 6.80
CA GLU A 117 -0.24 1.77 5.87
C GLU A 117 0.40 1.86 4.48
N SER A 118 1.73 2.03 4.40
CA SER A 118 2.47 2.04 3.14
C SER A 118 2.42 0.67 2.44
N LEU A 119 2.58 -0.42 3.20
CA LEU A 119 2.40 -1.77 2.66
C LEU A 119 0.97 -1.97 2.12
N GLY A 120 -0.05 -1.54 2.87
CA GLY A 120 -1.44 -1.61 2.42
C GLY A 120 -1.71 -0.75 1.17
N LEU A 121 -1.06 0.40 1.03
CA LEU A 121 -1.15 1.25 -0.16
C LEU A 121 -0.46 0.60 -1.37
N ILE A 122 0.71 -0.04 -1.17
CA ILE A 122 1.42 -0.78 -2.22
C ILE A 122 0.55 -1.89 -2.81
N GLU A 123 -0.11 -2.67 -1.96
CA GLU A 123 -1.06 -3.71 -2.40
C GLU A 123 -2.27 -3.10 -3.12
N ALA A 124 -2.83 -2.01 -2.58
CA ALA A 124 -3.94 -1.31 -3.22
C ALA A 124 -3.57 -0.71 -4.57
N PHE A 125 -2.33 -0.25 -4.74
CA PHE A 125 -1.80 0.23 -6.00
C PHE A 125 -1.64 -0.89 -7.02
N ALA A 126 -1.09 -2.04 -6.63
CA ALA A 126 -0.97 -3.20 -7.51
C ALA A 126 -2.35 -3.67 -8.00
N GLU A 127 -3.34 -3.71 -7.10
CA GLU A 127 -4.73 -4.03 -7.44
C GLU A 127 -5.34 -2.99 -8.38
N TYR A 128 -5.18 -1.71 -8.05
CA TYR A 128 -5.67 -0.61 -8.87
C TYR A 128 -5.09 -0.67 -10.28
N ARG A 129 -3.77 -0.85 -10.43
CA ARG A 129 -3.12 -1.03 -11.71
C ARG A 129 -3.65 -2.25 -12.44
N ALA A 130 -3.79 -3.38 -11.76
CA ALA A 130 -4.27 -4.62 -12.37
C ALA A 130 -5.65 -4.42 -13.03
N VAL A 131 -6.56 -3.74 -12.34
CA VAL A 131 -7.89 -3.40 -12.89
C VAL A 131 -7.79 -2.40 -14.04
N GLN A 132 -7.01 -1.32 -13.88
CA GLN A 132 -6.92 -0.25 -14.89
C GLN A 132 -6.25 -0.68 -16.19
N GLN A 133 -5.29 -1.59 -16.12
CA GLN A 133 -4.55 -2.07 -17.29
C GLN A 133 -5.03 -3.44 -17.78
N PHE A 134 -6.10 -3.99 -17.18
CA PHE A 134 -6.55 -5.35 -17.45
C PHE A 134 -6.87 -5.58 -18.93
N GLU A 135 -7.69 -4.72 -19.55
CA GLU A 135 -8.10 -4.89 -20.95
C GLU A 135 -6.90 -4.85 -21.91
N THR A 136 -6.02 -3.86 -21.73
CA THR A 136 -4.78 -3.75 -22.52
C THR A 136 -3.90 -4.99 -22.33
N PHE A 137 -3.82 -5.50 -21.10
CA PHE A 137 -3.07 -6.71 -20.77
C PHE A 137 -3.67 -7.97 -21.41
N ALA A 138 -4.97 -8.18 -21.27
CA ALA A 138 -5.68 -9.33 -21.82
C ALA A 138 -5.56 -9.37 -23.36
N VAL A 139 -5.78 -8.24 -24.04
CA VAL A 139 -5.62 -8.12 -25.50
C VAL A 139 -4.18 -8.42 -25.91
N ALA A 140 -3.20 -7.78 -25.28
CA ALA A 140 -1.78 -8.00 -25.59
C ALA A 140 -1.30 -9.43 -25.27
N ALA A 141 -1.97 -10.10 -24.34
CA ALA A 141 -1.73 -11.49 -23.98
C ALA A 141 -2.44 -12.48 -24.93
N GLY A 142 -3.25 -12.03 -25.89
CA GLY A 142 -3.99 -12.92 -26.80
C GLY A 142 -5.30 -13.46 -26.23
N TYR A 143 -5.85 -12.77 -25.23
CA TYR A 143 -7.13 -13.09 -24.58
C TYR A 143 -8.14 -11.93 -24.71
N PRO A 144 -8.49 -11.50 -25.94
CA PRO A 144 -9.31 -10.30 -26.16
C PRO A 144 -10.75 -10.42 -25.62
N ASP A 145 -11.27 -11.63 -25.50
CA ASP A 145 -12.63 -11.89 -25.02
C ASP A 145 -12.70 -12.13 -23.49
N VAL A 146 -11.54 -12.11 -22.81
CA VAL A 146 -11.49 -12.24 -21.35
C VAL A 146 -11.64 -10.86 -20.75
N TYR A 147 -12.57 -10.75 -19.80
CA TYR A 147 -12.88 -9.52 -19.10
C TYR A 147 -12.78 -9.73 -17.58
N LEU A 148 -12.42 -8.67 -16.87
CA LEU A 148 -12.43 -8.64 -15.41
C LEU A 148 -13.76 -8.06 -14.93
N THR A 149 -14.55 -8.88 -14.23
CA THR A 149 -15.88 -8.44 -13.73
C THR A 149 -15.76 -7.53 -12.52
N THR A 150 -14.84 -7.85 -11.62
CA THR A 150 -14.68 -7.20 -10.32
C THR A 150 -13.22 -7.23 -9.90
N PRO A 151 -12.74 -6.25 -9.13
CA PRO A 151 -11.45 -6.35 -8.45
C PRO A 151 -11.41 -7.58 -7.51
N GLN A 152 -10.22 -8.15 -7.31
CA GLN A 152 -9.93 -9.19 -6.31
C GLN A 152 -10.08 -8.63 -4.89
N TYR A 153 -9.64 -7.38 -4.72
CA TYR A 153 -9.66 -6.69 -3.43
C TYR A 153 -10.50 -5.42 -3.54
N PRO A 154 -11.84 -5.53 -3.52
CA PRO A 154 -12.73 -4.42 -3.82
C PRO A 154 -12.58 -3.24 -2.86
N GLY A 155 -12.31 -3.49 -1.56
CA GLY A 155 -12.04 -2.43 -0.58
C GLY A 155 -10.77 -1.63 -0.89
N TRP A 156 -9.69 -2.31 -1.28
CA TRP A 156 -8.45 -1.64 -1.71
C TRP A 156 -8.64 -0.85 -3.00
N TYR A 157 -9.23 -1.48 -4.02
CA TYR A 157 -9.48 -0.84 -5.30
C TYR A 157 -10.33 0.43 -5.14
N ALA A 158 -11.45 0.35 -4.41
CA ALA A 158 -12.34 1.49 -4.24
C ALA A 158 -11.68 2.64 -3.49
N ALA A 159 -10.89 2.34 -2.45
CA ALA A 159 -10.15 3.36 -1.73
C ALA A 159 -9.09 4.05 -2.60
N MET A 160 -8.34 3.26 -3.38
CA MET A 160 -7.27 3.77 -4.23
C MET A 160 -7.81 4.53 -5.45
N ASP A 161 -8.85 4.04 -6.12
CA ASP A 161 -9.49 4.72 -7.26
C ASP A 161 -10.00 6.10 -6.87
N ASP A 162 -10.68 6.19 -5.72
CA ASP A 162 -11.20 7.45 -5.23
C ASP A 162 -10.07 8.40 -4.80
N LEU A 163 -9.03 7.91 -4.11
CA LEU A 163 -7.87 8.72 -3.75
C LEU A 163 -7.14 9.25 -4.99
N VAL A 164 -6.86 8.41 -5.99
CA VAL A 164 -6.23 8.84 -7.24
C VAL A 164 -7.08 9.87 -7.95
N ARG A 165 -8.40 9.71 -7.99
CA ARG A 165 -9.32 10.71 -8.54
C ARG A 165 -9.24 12.06 -7.81
N GLN A 166 -9.10 12.05 -6.49
CA GLN A 166 -8.99 13.28 -5.68
C GLN A 166 -7.67 14.03 -5.91
N VAL A 167 -6.56 13.32 -6.10
CA VAL A 167 -5.23 13.95 -6.23
C VAL A 167 -4.84 14.25 -7.68
N SER A 168 -5.54 13.66 -8.65
CA SER A 168 -5.33 13.90 -10.07
C SER A 168 -5.99 15.20 -10.56
N GLY A 169 -5.49 15.74 -11.66
CA GLY A 169 -5.98 17.00 -12.22
C GLY A 169 -5.29 17.36 -13.53
N PRO A 170 -5.40 18.62 -13.98
CA PRO A 170 -4.89 19.05 -15.28
C PRO A 170 -3.36 19.07 -15.36
N VAL A 171 -2.64 19.24 -14.25
CA VAL A 171 -1.18 19.30 -14.23
C VAL A 171 -0.58 17.90 -14.11
N LYS A 172 -1.10 17.07 -13.20
CA LYS A 172 -0.73 15.66 -13.05
C LYS A 172 -1.99 14.81 -13.18
N SER A 173 -2.17 14.21 -14.34
CA SER A 173 -3.32 13.35 -14.65
C SER A 173 -3.20 11.99 -13.95
N ARG A 174 -4.30 11.24 -13.93
CA ARG A 174 -4.33 9.85 -13.44
C ARG A 174 -3.33 8.95 -14.14
N ALA A 175 -3.23 9.07 -15.47
CA ALA A 175 -2.27 8.30 -16.28
C ALA A 175 -0.82 8.69 -15.94
N ALA A 176 -0.53 9.99 -15.83
CA ALA A 176 0.81 10.46 -15.46
C ALA A 176 1.21 10.01 -14.04
N PHE A 177 0.28 10.02 -13.09
CA PHE A 177 0.50 9.47 -11.75
C PHE A 177 0.82 7.97 -11.82
N LEU A 178 0.01 7.18 -12.53
CA LEU A 178 0.23 5.73 -12.68
C LEU A 178 1.60 5.43 -13.30
N ASP A 179 1.98 6.12 -14.37
CA ASP A 179 3.26 5.93 -15.05
C ASP A 179 4.46 6.22 -14.13
N GLU A 180 4.36 7.23 -13.28
CA GLU A 180 5.39 7.58 -12.29
C GLU A 180 5.43 6.57 -11.14
N ALA A 181 4.27 6.24 -10.57
CA ALA A 181 4.16 5.36 -9.41
C ALA A 181 4.61 3.92 -9.70
N ILE A 182 4.42 3.44 -10.93
CA ILE A 182 4.91 2.11 -11.36
C ILE A 182 6.45 2.05 -11.38
N ARG A 183 7.11 3.17 -11.70
CA ARG A 183 8.58 3.22 -11.83
C ARG A 183 9.29 3.53 -10.53
N GLY A 184 8.57 4.14 -9.57
CA GLY A 184 9.12 4.52 -8.28
C GLY A 184 9.04 3.40 -7.24
N PRO A 185 9.79 3.56 -6.13
CA PRO A 185 9.71 2.64 -5.01
C PRO A 185 8.37 2.75 -4.28
N GLY A 186 7.83 1.61 -3.82
CA GLY A 186 6.56 1.53 -3.11
C GLY A 186 6.49 2.42 -1.87
N ALA A 187 7.59 2.53 -1.11
CA ALA A 187 7.68 3.44 0.04
C ALA A 187 7.45 4.92 -0.29
N MET A 188 7.51 5.31 -1.58
CA MET A 188 7.28 6.67 -2.04
C MET A 188 5.87 6.91 -2.59
N HIS A 189 4.98 5.92 -2.62
CA HIS A 189 3.63 6.07 -3.19
C HIS A 189 2.82 7.19 -2.52
N PHE A 190 2.92 7.34 -1.18
CA PHE A 190 2.29 8.48 -0.50
C PHE A 190 2.88 9.83 -0.91
N ASP A 191 4.20 9.93 -1.09
CA ASP A 191 4.84 11.16 -1.57
C ASP A 191 4.43 11.49 -3.01
N GLN A 192 4.28 10.49 -3.88
CA GLN A 192 3.86 10.67 -5.27
C GLN A 192 2.38 11.10 -5.39
N LEU A 193 1.52 10.60 -4.51
CA LEU A 193 0.15 11.10 -4.34
C LEU A 193 0.15 12.54 -3.82
N ALA A 194 0.99 12.85 -2.82
CA ALA A 194 1.13 14.19 -2.27
C ALA A 194 1.66 15.18 -3.32
N ASP A 195 2.61 14.77 -4.16
CA ASP A 195 3.10 15.57 -5.30
C ASP A 195 1.98 15.90 -6.28
N SER A 196 1.07 14.95 -6.53
CA SER A 196 -0.10 15.19 -7.37
C SER A 196 -1.03 16.24 -6.76
N VAL A 197 -1.26 16.19 -5.44
CA VAL A 197 -1.99 17.25 -4.72
C VAL A 197 -1.29 18.59 -4.85
N VAL A 198 0.03 18.65 -4.63
CA VAL A 198 0.77 19.92 -4.70
C VAL A 198 0.67 20.53 -6.09
N LYS A 199 0.93 19.75 -7.14
CA LYS A 199 0.87 20.19 -8.54
C LYS A 199 -0.54 20.62 -8.97
N ASN A 200 -1.58 19.88 -8.58
CA ASN A 200 -2.94 20.14 -9.06
C ASN A 200 -3.70 21.16 -8.20
N ARG A 201 -3.41 21.25 -6.89
CA ARG A 201 -4.25 22.00 -5.93
C ARG A 201 -3.52 23.12 -5.19
N LEU A 202 -2.18 23.10 -5.17
CA LEU A 202 -1.36 24.04 -4.39
C LEU A 202 -0.28 24.74 -5.23
N THR A 203 -0.25 24.58 -6.56
CA THR A 203 0.84 25.12 -7.40
C THR A 203 0.97 26.65 -7.36
N HIS A 204 -0.08 27.37 -6.96
CA HIS A 204 -0.07 28.83 -6.82
C HIS A 204 0.16 29.29 -5.37
N ASP A 205 0.08 28.37 -4.42
CA ASP A 205 0.21 28.66 -2.99
C ASP A 205 1.58 28.23 -2.44
N VAL A 206 2.14 27.10 -2.91
CA VAL A 206 3.42 26.55 -2.45
C VAL A 206 4.54 27.03 -3.39
N PRO A 207 5.62 27.66 -2.88
CA PRO A 207 6.77 28.06 -3.68
C PRO A 207 7.35 26.88 -4.49
N ALA A 208 7.88 27.16 -5.68
CA ALA A 208 8.44 26.13 -6.56
C ALA A 208 9.76 25.50 -6.03
N GLY A 209 10.34 26.06 -4.96
CA GLY A 209 11.57 25.56 -4.35
C GLY A 209 11.41 24.14 -3.82
N GLU A 210 12.41 23.29 -4.05
CA GLU A 210 12.37 21.87 -3.67
C GLU A 210 12.11 21.66 -2.18
N LYS A 211 12.66 22.54 -1.33
CA LYS A 211 12.46 22.49 0.12
C LYS A 211 10.99 22.72 0.51
N ASP A 212 10.34 23.74 -0.05
CA ASP A 212 8.94 24.07 0.20
C ASP A 212 7.99 23.00 -0.35
N GLN A 213 8.29 22.50 -1.56
CA GLN A 213 7.56 21.42 -2.21
C GLN A 213 7.63 20.14 -1.37
N ARG A 214 8.84 19.70 -0.99
CA ARG A 214 9.05 18.50 -0.16
C ARG A 214 8.37 18.61 1.20
N ALA A 215 8.45 19.78 1.84
CA ALA A 215 7.80 20.04 3.12
C ALA A 215 6.26 20.01 3.02
N ALA A 216 5.68 20.61 1.98
CA ALA A 216 4.25 20.53 1.72
C ALA A 216 3.79 19.09 1.45
N ARG A 217 4.56 18.31 0.68
CA ARG A 217 4.27 16.89 0.45
C ARG A 217 4.34 16.09 1.75
N ALA A 218 5.38 16.28 2.56
CA ALA A 218 5.52 15.64 3.87
C ALA A 218 4.30 15.91 4.76
N ALA A 219 3.79 17.15 4.75
CA ALA A 219 2.60 17.53 5.52
C ALA A 219 1.31 16.83 5.07
N LEU A 220 1.21 16.46 3.79
CA LEU A 220 0.02 15.81 3.21
C LEU A 220 0.00 14.29 3.46
N ILE A 221 1.16 13.66 3.67
CA ILE A 221 1.27 12.20 3.86
C ILE A 221 0.41 11.69 5.03
N PRO A 222 0.45 12.29 6.25
CA PRO A 222 -0.38 11.84 7.36
C PRO A 222 -1.89 11.90 7.09
N ALA A 223 -2.34 12.83 6.23
CA ALA A 223 -3.75 12.93 5.87
C ALA A 223 -4.23 11.77 4.99
N MET A 224 -3.32 11.10 4.27
CA MET A 224 -3.60 9.94 3.41
C MET A 224 -3.27 8.60 4.08
N ALA A 225 -2.37 8.59 5.07
CA ALA A 225 -1.90 7.40 5.79
C ALA A 225 -2.96 6.86 6.77
N HIS A 226 -4.09 6.42 6.24
CA HIS A 226 -5.21 5.92 7.02
C HIS A 226 -4.94 4.55 7.64
N ARG A 227 -5.15 4.40 8.96
CA ARG A 227 -4.89 3.17 9.72
C ARG A 227 -5.57 1.90 9.20
N LEU A 228 -6.63 2.04 8.39
CA LEU A 228 -7.36 0.89 7.85
C LEU A 228 -6.78 0.32 6.56
N TRP A 229 -5.79 0.98 5.93
CA TRP A 229 -5.14 0.50 4.70
C TRP A 229 -4.78 -1.01 4.74
N PRO A 230 -4.12 -1.54 5.79
CA PRO A 230 -3.77 -2.96 5.84
C PRO A 230 -4.98 -3.92 5.88
N SER A 231 -6.11 -3.43 6.40
CA SER A 231 -7.31 -4.24 6.63
C SER A 231 -8.30 -4.24 5.46
N LEU A 232 -8.10 -3.36 4.47
CA LEU A 232 -9.04 -3.18 3.36
C LEU A 232 -9.09 -4.37 2.38
N ARG A 233 -8.06 -5.24 2.38
CA ARG A 233 -7.98 -6.45 1.54
C ARG A 233 -9.25 -7.30 1.58
N ALA A 234 -9.71 -7.60 2.80
CA ALA A 234 -10.82 -8.50 3.07
C ALA A 234 -12.14 -7.76 3.26
N ARG A 235 -12.20 -6.47 2.90
CA ARG A 235 -13.37 -5.63 3.10
C ARG A 235 -14.06 -5.35 1.76
N PRO A 236 -15.39 -5.14 1.79
CA PRO A 236 -16.13 -4.81 0.59
C PRO A 236 -15.83 -3.37 0.13
N ALA A 237 -16.23 -3.04 -1.09
CA ALA A 237 -15.95 -1.74 -1.73
C ALA A 237 -16.45 -0.55 -0.90
N GLU A 238 -17.59 -0.67 -0.23
CA GLU A 238 -18.19 0.37 0.60
C GLU A 238 -17.27 0.78 1.76
N SER A 239 -16.53 -0.18 2.34
CA SER A 239 -15.53 0.13 3.36
C SER A 239 -14.35 0.92 2.79
N GLY A 240 -13.94 0.62 1.55
CA GLY A 240 -12.92 1.37 0.83
C GLY A 240 -13.35 2.82 0.55
N LEU A 241 -14.58 3.00 0.08
CA LEU A 241 -15.16 4.32 -0.18
C LEU A 241 -15.29 5.17 1.09
N MET A 242 -15.66 4.56 2.22
CA MET A 242 -15.68 5.23 3.52
C MET A 242 -14.28 5.74 3.89
N VAL A 243 -13.25 4.89 3.79
CA VAL A 243 -11.85 5.28 4.05
C VAL A 243 -11.41 6.41 3.12
N ALA A 244 -11.73 6.34 1.83
CA ALA A 244 -11.38 7.39 0.88
C ALA A 244 -12.07 8.73 1.17
N ASN A 245 -13.31 8.70 1.68
CA ASN A 245 -14.01 9.90 2.10
C ASN A 245 -13.38 10.52 3.37
N GLU A 246 -12.96 9.71 4.34
CA GLU A 246 -12.22 10.22 5.50
C GLU A 246 -10.87 10.83 5.09
N ILE A 247 -10.13 10.16 4.20
CA ILE A 247 -8.90 10.70 3.60
C ILE A 247 -9.17 12.03 2.90
N ARG A 248 -10.27 12.15 2.14
CA ARG A 248 -10.66 13.40 1.46
C ARG A 248 -10.81 14.56 2.43
N GLN A 249 -11.55 14.34 3.51
CA GLN A 249 -11.79 15.37 4.52
C GLN A 249 -10.48 15.83 5.18
N HIS A 250 -9.59 14.89 5.52
CA HIS A 250 -8.28 15.21 6.06
C HIS A 250 -7.38 15.93 5.05
N LEU A 251 -7.39 15.50 3.80
CA LEU A 251 -6.61 16.13 2.72
C LEU A 251 -7.08 17.55 2.46
N ASP A 252 -8.38 17.79 2.36
CA ASP A 252 -8.94 19.12 2.13
C ASP A 252 -8.58 20.08 3.27
N ALA A 253 -8.74 19.62 4.52
CA ALA A 253 -8.34 20.39 5.69
C ALA A 253 -6.82 20.69 5.70
N GLN A 254 -5.98 19.73 5.28
CA GLN A 254 -4.53 19.91 5.25
C GLN A 254 -4.08 20.83 4.10
N VAL A 255 -4.70 20.73 2.94
CA VAL A 255 -4.51 21.67 1.82
C VAL A 255 -4.80 23.09 2.27
N ASP A 256 -5.93 23.34 2.93
CA ASP A 256 -6.27 24.69 3.39
C ASP A 256 -5.30 25.24 4.45
N LYS A 257 -4.80 24.38 5.35
CA LYS A 257 -3.73 24.76 6.29
C LYS A 257 -2.45 25.17 5.56
N ILE A 258 -2.04 24.42 4.54
CA ILE A 258 -0.83 24.73 3.74
C ILE A 258 -1.01 26.06 3.01
N ARG A 259 -2.18 26.30 2.39
CA ARG A 259 -2.49 27.59 1.74
C ARG A 259 -2.42 28.75 2.72
N HIS A 260 -3.06 28.61 3.87
CA HIS A 260 -3.05 29.65 4.89
C HIS A 260 -1.62 29.97 5.36
N TYR A 261 -0.81 28.94 5.57
CA TYR A 261 0.58 29.08 5.99
C TYR A 261 1.41 29.88 4.98
N TYR A 262 1.44 29.48 3.70
CA TYR A 262 2.30 30.16 2.71
C TYR A 262 1.81 31.57 2.36
N ARG A 263 0.53 31.90 2.55
CA ARG A 263 0.05 33.30 2.48
C ARG A 263 0.65 34.17 3.59
N GLY A 264 0.80 33.62 4.80
CA GLY A 264 1.38 34.34 5.95
C GLY A 264 2.90 34.25 6.04
N SER A 265 3.53 33.29 5.37
CA SER A 265 4.96 32.97 5.48
C SER A 265 5.54 32.45 4.15
N PRO A 266 5.54 33.25 3.06
CA PRO A 266 5.89 32.78 1.71
C PRO A 266 7.36 32.36 1.53
N GLY A 267 8.24 32.71 2.47
CA GLY A 267 9.68 32.41 2.40
C GLY A 267 10.15 31.34 3.38
N GLN A 268 9.23 30.67 4.09
CA GLN A 268 9.56 29.61 5.04
C GLN A 268 8.87 28.32 4.60
N PRO A 269 9.58 27.17 4.57
CA PRO A 269 8.95 25.89 4.29
C PRO A 269 7.94 25.51 5.37
N TYR A 270 6.87 24.84 4.95
CA TYR A 270 5.86 24.32 5.87
C TYR A 270 6.50 23.47 6.99
N PRO A 271 6.15 23.68 8.26
CA PRO A 271 6.78 22.97 9.39
C PRO A 271 6.22 21.54 9.51
N ALA A 272 6.62 20.64 8.61
CA ALA A 272 6.26 19.23 8.63
C ALA A 272 7.42 18.35 9.10
N GLU A 273 7.06 17.29 9.84
CA GLU A 273 7.99 16.21 10.14
C GLU A 273 8.11 15.29 8.92
N ALA A 274 9.34 14.95 8.54
CA ALA A 274 9.57 14.02 7.46
C ALA A 274 9.30 12.58 7.94
N PRO A 275 8.54 11.78 7.17
CA PRO A 275 8.30 10.37 7.48
C PRO A 275 9.57 9.54 7.70
N ASN A 276 10.67 9.90 7.01
CA ASN A 276 11.96 9.25 7.12
C ASN A 276 13.03 10.20 7.71
N PRO A 277 13.11 10.36 9.04
CA PRO A 277 14.04 11.28 9.66
C PRO A 277 15.51 10.87 9.48
N THR A 278 15.82 9.60 9.24
CA THR A 278 17.20 9.13 9.04
C THR A 278 17.77 9.58 7.68
N ALA A 279 16.93 9.76 6.66
CA ALA A 279 17.36 10.31 5.37
C ALA A 279 17.84 11.77 5.48
N ILE A 280 17.24 12.55 6.38
CA ILE A 280 17.66 13.95 6.64
C ILE A 280 19.05 13.99 7.27
N GLN A 281 19.38 13.04 8.14
CA GLN A 281 20.68 12.99 8.82
C GLN A 281 21.83 12.64 7.87
N LEU A 282 21.55 11.94 6.77
CA LEU A 282 22.53 11.51 5.79
C LEU A 282 22.75 12.53 4.65
N SER A 283 21.96 13.60 4.59
CA SER A 283 22.06 14.60 3.52
C SER A 283 23.28 15.51 3.73
N PRO A 284 24.20 15.61 2.74
CA PRO A 284 25.46 16.35 2.87
C PRO A 284 25.27 17.87 3.09
N ASP A 285 24.12 18.43 2.71
CA ASP A 285 23.79 19.84 2.89
C ASP A 285 23.52 20.24 4.35
N ASN A 286 23.41 19.28 5.27
CA ASN A 286 23.16 19.58 6.69
C ASN A 286 24.40 20.03 7.48
N GLY A 287 25.56 20.23 6.83
CA GLY A 287 26.63 21.11 7.32
C GLY A 287 27.21 20.85 8.71
N LEU A 288 26.85 19.74 9.36
CA LEU A 288 27.51 19.28 10.57
C LEU A 288 28.82 18.65 10.14
N ALA A 289 29.85 19.50 10.11
CA ALA A 289 31.24 19.11 10.00
C ALA A 289 31.48 17.86 10.85
N MET A 290 31.64 16.71 10.18
CA MET A 290 32.12 15.50 10.81
C MET A 290 33.48 15.83 11.41
N SER A 291 33.46 16.03 12.73
CA SER A 291 34.66 16.05 13.55
C SER A 291 35.21 14.63 13.48
N ASP A 292 36.26 14.51 12.69
CA ASP A 292 37.04 13.31 12.40
C ASP A 292 37.34 12.48 13.66
N PRO A 293 36.77 11.27 13.85
CA PRO A 293 37.28 10.32 14.81
C PRO A 293 38.15 9.32 14.05
N LYS A 294 39.47 9.52 14.16
CA LYS A 294 40.47 8.52 13.80
C LYS A 294 40.07 7.12 14.29
N GLY A 295 39.98 6.20 13.34
CA GLY A 295 40.32 4.80 13.52
C GLY A 295 39.18 3.87 13.96
N ARG A 296 38.55 3.20 12.99
CA ARG A 296 38.33 1.76 13.09
C ARG A 296 37.99 1.13 11.75
N THR A 297 38.69 0.04 11.50
CA THR A 297 38.65 -0.85 10.35
C THR A 297 37.26 -1.48 10.15
N GLU A 298 36.86 -1.57 8.89
CA GLU A 298 35.74 -2.36 8.36
C GLU A 298 35.87 -3.88 8.69
N PRO A 299 34.76 -4.65 8.67
CA PRO A 299 34.16 -5.06 7.41
C PRO A 299 32.65 -4.84 7.29
N ALA A 300 32.26 -4.52 6.05
CA ALA A 300 30.90 -4.57 5.52
C ALA A 300 30.19 -5.90 5.84
N ALA A 301 29.03 -5.80 6.49
CA ALA A 301 28.02 -6.86 6.55
C ALA A 301 26.64 -6.27 6.86
N GLY A 302 25.74 -6.35 5.87
CA GLY A 302 24.28 -6.42 6.03
C GLY A 302 23.59 -5.30 6.79
N VAL A 303 23.06 -4.31 6.06
CA VAL A 303 21.89 -3.54 6.54
C VAL A 303 20.71 -4.52 6.59
N ASP A 304 20.54 -5.11 7.77
CA ASP A 304 19.49 -6.04 8.15
C ASP A 304 18.14 -5.32 7.97
N LEU A 305 17.40 -5.70 6.91
CA LEU A 305 16.01 -5.30 6.63
C LEU A 305 15.07 -5.87 7.71
N ARG A 306 15.24 -5.42 8.95
CA ARG A 306 14.50 -5.83 10.16
C ARG A 306 13.03 -5.46 10.17
N PHE A 307 12.53 -4.81 9.13
CA PHE A 307 11.12 -4.42 9.03
C PHE A 307 10.23 -5.55 8.48
N LEU A 308 10.81 -6.62 7.91
CA LEU A 308 10.05 -7.74 7.31
C LEU A 308 10.20 -9.09 8.04
N SER A 309 10.90 -9.14 9.18
CA SER A 309 10.93 -10.31 10.05
C SER A 309 10.08 -10.04 11.28
N GLY A 310 9.12 -10.93 11.55
CA GLY A 310 8.07 -10.78 12.55
C GLY A 310 8.50 -10.36 13.95
N GLN A 311 7.48 -9.96 14.72
CA GLN A 311 7.37 -10.08 16.18
C GLN A 311 8.69 -10.25 16.95
N ALA A 312 9.00 -9.25 17.79
CA ALA A 312 10.07 -9.38 18.78
C ALA A 312 9.94 -10.72 19.52
N PRO A 313 11.03 -11.51 19.65
CA PRO A 313 10.99 -12.70 20.47
C PRO A 313 10.59 -12.30 21.90
N ALA A 314 9.59 -13.00 22.45
CA ALA A 314 9.11 -12.82 23.83
C ALA A 314 10.14 -13.31 24.88
N SER A 315 11.44 -13.26 24.60
CA SER A 315 12.51 -13.52 25.55
C SER A 315 12.92 -12.20 26.21
N GLY A 316 12.07 -11.72 27.13
CA GLY A 316 12.34 -10.49 27.89
C GLY A 316 11.16 -9.95 28.71
N ALA A 317 9.94 -10.45 28.48
CA ALA A 317 8.72 -9.98 29.17
C ALA A 317 8.46 -10.66 30.53
N THR A 318 9.49 -11.13 31.23
CA THR A 318 9.37 -11.67 32.60
C THR A 318 10.45 -11.11 33.52
N ALA A 319 10.45 -9.81 33.77
CA ALA A 319 11.26 -9.25 34.85
C ALA A 319 10.76 -7.87 35.31
N ARG A 320 9.46 -7.74 35.66
CA ARG A 320 8.96 -6.75 36.64
C ARG A 320 7.46 -6.92 36.85
N ARG A 321 7.10 -7.41 38.03
CA ARG A 321 5.72 -7.48 38.53
C ARG A 321 5.26 -6.05 38.86
N PRO A 322 4.19 -5.50 38.25
CA PRO A 322 3.61 -4.25 38.72
C PRO A 322 3.03 -4.47 40.12
N SER A 323 3.46 -3.66 41.08
CA SER A 323 2.86 -3.57 42.41
C SER A 323 1.44 -3.02 42.24
N LEU A 324 0.44 -3.88 42.43
CA LEU A 324 -0.94 -3.45 42.54
C LEU A 324 -1.10 -2.71 43.87
N GLY A 325 -1.12 -1.37 43.78
CA GLY A 325 -1.45 -0.48 44.87
C GLY A 325 -2.77 -0.88 45.52
N GLN A 326 -2.76 -0.90 46.84
CA GLN A 326 -3.87 -1.28 47.69
C GLN A 326 -5.06 -0.34 47.48
N GLY A 327 -6.17 -0.89 46.97
CA GLY A 327 -7.46 -0.21 46.92
C GLY A 327 -7.96 0.09 48.33
N ALA A 328 -7.96 1.37 48.69
CA ALA A 328 -8.67 1.86 49.85
C ALA A 328 -10.18 1.85 49.54
N ARG A 329 -10.92 1.09 50.37
CA ARG A 329 -12.38 1.06 50.42
C ARG A 329 -12.90 2.41 50.91
N GLY A 330 -13.84 3.00 50.18
CA GLY A 330 -14.58 4.20 50.56
C GLY A 330 -16.05 4.06 50.17
N SER A 331 -16.89 4.13 51.19
CA SER A 331 -18.31 3.77 51.29
C SER A 331 -19.29 4.90 50.95
N GLY A 332 -20.49 4.53 50.50
CA GLY A 332 -21.72 5.35 50.46
C GLY A 332 -22.22 5.55 49.03
N GLY A 333 -23.49 5.36 48.66
CA GLY A 333 -24.76 5.15 49.32
C GLY A 333 -25.85 5.29 48.23
N PRO A 334 -27.11 4.86 48.45
CA PRO A 334 -28.04 4.52 47.36
C PRO A 334 -28.75 5.75 46.77
N VAL A 335 -28.88 5.81 45.44
CA VAL A 335 -29.82 6.73 44.78
C VAL A 335 -30.92 5.91 44.10
N ARG A 336 -32.13 6.26 44.53
CA ARG A 336 -33.44 5.68 44.21
C ARG A 336 -33.73 5.57 42.71
N ARG A 337 -34.33 4.44 42.34
CA ARG A 337 -35.24 4.32 41.20
C ARG A 337 -36.58 4.96 41.58
N ASP A 338 -37.06 5.89 40.77
CA ASP A 338 -38.48 6.23 40.69
C ASP A 338 -39.05 5.70 39.35
N PRO A 339 -40.07 4.82 39.39
CA PRO A 339 -40.90 4.50 38.24
C PRO A 339 -42.30 5.09 38.44
N HIS A 340 -42.65 6.14 37.68
CA HIS A 340 -44.04 6.55 37.49
C HIS A 340 -44.21 7.03 36.03
N ARG A 341 -45.06 6.35 35.24
CA ARG A 341 -46.51 6.63 35.03
C ARG A 341 -46.64 7.74 33.98
N GLY A 342 -47.00 7.52 32.72
CA GLY A 342 -48.09 6.69 32.18
C GLY A 342 -49.30 7.59 31.98
N THR A 343 -49.64 7.96 30.73
CA THR A 343 -51.01 8.24 30.25
C THR A 343 -51.07 8.27 28.72
N ASP A 344 -52.02 7.48 28.21
CA ASP A 344 -52.72 7.56 26.93
C ASP A 344 -52.87 8.95 26.30
N ARG A 345 -52.92 8.97 24.96
CA ARG A 345 -54.11 9.43 24.22
C ARG A 345 -54.08 9.06 22.74
N ASP A 346 -55.07 8.27 22.37
CA ASP A 346 -55.69 8.24 21.03
C ASP A 346 -56.00 9.65 20.50
N ARG A 347 -55.87 9.82 19.18
CA ARG A 347 -56.92 10.39 18.31
C ARG A 347 -56.55 10.30 16.83
N SER A 348 -57.48 9.69 16.10
CA SER A 348 -57.90 9.94 14.70
C SER A 348 -57.09 9.35 13.57
#